data_AF-A0A397UHJ7-F1
#
_entry.id   AF-A0A397UHJ7-F1
#
_cell.length_a   1.000
_cell.length_b   1.000
_cell.length_c   1.000
_cell.angle_alpha   90.00
_cell.angle_beta   90.00
_cell.angle_gamma   90.00
#
_symmetry.space_group_name_H-M   'P 1'
#
loop_
_entity.id
_entity.type
_entity.pdbx_description
1 polymer ?
#
loop_
_entity_poly.entity_id
_entity_poly.type
_entity_poly.pdbx_seq_one_letter_code
_entity_poly.pdbx_strand_id
1 'polypeptide(L)'
;MSNKNHLVNPRPPNYGSISSHGHPQGDILEPHLSLPPAFVNHIQQYPYSSDNHHVQYTSLPGYSDEEEEEQEKDFNTLFNEYLITTPFIIIAIFSFILLLYVWPIKSNDNDDNDGSGNTIIIEHWNIFLLGISGWSLVFLLRRPSFFLLSKLIKVKVSTSGILTLLLVGFTEEIVRLIWLYYAHEDASTGNDIYQDFLIAYWLGLGWATAEAIYFIIQNFIAVRWYKEENGLNGQYLEERLELEEILGRPLTKVSAWWGVMWRVSWIFAHIGFSCWIAFYSVLVYPAAMIHGLLHVIWGYCLPVFGIPTVSYVTLILTFAMFLIGLALFGQIV
;
A
#
# COMPACT_ATOMS: atom_id res chain seq x y z
N MET A 1 23.72 19.10 -45.92
CA MET A 1 24.16 18.67 -44.58
C MET A 1 23.39 19.45 -43.54
N SER A 2 22.37 18.84 -42.93
CA SER A 2 21.85 19.18 -41.59
C SER A 2 20.82 18.11 -41.25
N ASN A 3 21.21 17.16 -40.40
CA ASN A 3 20.40 16.00 -40.04
C ASN A 3 19.61 16.33 -38.77
N LYS A 4 18.30 16.10 -38.81
CA LYS A 4 17.36 16.40 -37.73
C LYS A 4 17.46 15.33 -36.64
N ASN A 5 17.51 15.79 -35.39
CA ASN A 5 17.48 14.97 -34.18
C ASN A 5 16.19 14.13 -34.12
N HIS A 6 16.35 12.81 -34.04
CA HIS A 6 15.30 11.89 -33.63
C HIS A 6 15.20 11.88 -32.10
N LEU A 7 14.18 12.54 -31.57
CA LEU A 7 13.72 12.36 -30.19
C LEU A 7 12.98 11.02 -30.10
N VAL A 8 13.50 10.12 -29.26
CA VAL A 8 12.83 8.89 -28.85
C VAL A 8 11.70 9.29 -27.90
N ASN A 9 10.46 9.01 -28.29
CA ASN A 9 9.29 9.17 -27.41
C ASN A 9 9.35 8.10 -26.30
N PRO A 10 9.30 8.45 -25.01
CA PRO A 10 9.08 7.47 -23.96
C PRO A 10 7.67 6.88 -24.10
N ARG A 11 7.60 5.56 -24.24
CA ARG A 11 6.34 4.82 -24.26
C ARG A 11 5.76 4.84 -22.84
N PRO A 12 4.51 5.28 -22.63
CA PRO A 12 3.88 5.16 -21.32
C PRO A 12 3.65 3.69 -20.97
N PRO A 13 3.63 3.32 -19.67
CA PRO A 13 3.30 1.98 -19.21
C PRO A 13 1.95 1.55 -19.79
N ASN A 14 1.95 0.38 -20.42
CA ASN A 14 0.80 -0.20 -21.09
C ASN A 14 0.02 -1.03 -20.08
N TYR A 15 -0.98 -0.42 -19.45
CA TYR A 15 -1.87 -1.14 -18.55
C TYR A 15 -2.73 -2.11 -19.36
N GLY A 16 -2.46 -3.41 -19.20
CA GLY A 16 -3.10 -4.51 -19.90
C GLY A 16 -4.61 -4.34 -20.02
N SER A 17 -5.10 -4.17 -21.25
CA SER A 17 -6.50 -4.39 -21.57
C SER A 17 -6.73 -5.90 -21.65
N ILE A 18 -7.35 -6.49 -20.64
CA ILE A 18 -7.92 -7.83 -20.76
C ILE A 18 -9.08 -7.73 -21.75
N SER A 19 -8.86 -8.14 -23.00
CA SER A 19 -9.90 -8.31 -24.00
C SER A 19 -10.74 -9.53 -23.62
N SER A 20 -11.99 -9.31 -23.24
CA SER A 20 -12.98 -10.38 -23.13
C SER A 20 -13.43 -10.79 -24.53
N HIS A 21 -12.91 -11.90 -25.05
CA HIS A 21 -13.62 -12.67 -26.08
C HIS A 21 -13.81 -14.09 -25.58
N GLY A 22 -15.04 -14.39 -25.18
CA GLY A 22 -15.53 -15.75 -25.11
C GLY A 22 -16.15 -16.13 -26.44
N HIS A 23 -15.83 -17.32 -26.95
CA HIS A 23 -16.79 -18.15 -27.65
C HIS A 23 -16.50 -19.66 -27.45
N PRO A 24 -17.54 -20.52 -27.41
CA PRO A 24 -17.46 -21.92 -26.97
C PRO A 24 -17.50 -22.94 -28.13
N GLN A 25 -17.47 -24.23 -27.76
CA GLN A 25 -17.46 -25.49 -28.55
C GLN A 25 -16.04 -25.97 -28.91
N GLY A 26 -15.63 -27.22 -28.71
CA GLY A 26 -16.30 -28.47 -28.36
C GLY A 26 -15.56 -29.62 -29.06
N ASP A 27 -15.35 -30.72 -28.33
CA ASP A 27 -14.98 -32.07 -28.77
C ASP A 27 -13.52 -32.54 -28.87
N ILE A 28 -13.40 -33.80 -28.43
CA ILE A 28 -12.26 -34.66 -28.08
C ILE A 28 -11.76 -35.43 -29.31
N LEU A 29 -10.43 -35.57 -29.49
CA LEU A 29 -9.74 -36.84 -29.85
C LEU A 29 -8.20 -36.62 -29.99
N GLU A 30 -7.39 -37.45 -29.32
CA GLU A 30 -5.97 -37.72 -29.65
C GLU A 30 -5.86 -38.90 -30.64
N PRO A 31 -4.67 -39.33 -31.15
CA PRO A 31 -3.48 -38.62 -31.65
C PRO A 31 -3.02 -39.14 -33.05
N HIS A 32 -1.95 -38.55 -33.60
CA HIS A 32 -1.18 -38.91 -34.83
C HIS A 32 -1.78 -38.59 -36.21
N LEU A 33 -1.19 -37.62 -36.95
CA LEU A 33 -0.34 -37.84 -38.15
C LEU A 33 0.03 -36.52 -38.84
N SER A 34 1.31 -36.39 -39.19
CA SER A 34 1.91 -35.63 -40.32
C SER A 34 1.50 -34.16 -40.58
N LEU A 35 2.41 -33.24 -40.24
CA LEU A 35 2.40 -31.85 -40.71
C LEU A 35 2.77 -31.75 -42.22
N PRO A 36 2.05 -30.96 -43.02
CA PRO A 36 2.43 -30.64 -44.39
C PRO A 36 3.61 -29.65 -44.47
N PRO A 37 4.51 -29.77 -45.46
CA PRO A 37 5.73 -28.97 -45.57
C PRO A 37 5.43 -27.65 -46.27
N ALA A 38 4.89 -26.67 -45.54
CA ALA A 38 4.70 -25.33 -46.09
C ALA A 38 4.61 -24.24 -45.01
N PHE A 39 5.46 -24.28 -43.97
CA PHE A 39 5.65 -23.13 -43.06
C PHE A 39 7.02 -23.18 -42.36
N VAL A 40 8.06 -23.62 -43.08
CA VAL A 40 9.45 -23.77 -42.56
C VAL A 40 10.39 -22.67 -43.09
N ASN A 41 9.93 -21.74 -43.93
CA ASN A 41 10.82 -20.75 -44.58
C ASN A 41 10.72 -19.30 -44.08
N HIS A 42 10.38 -19.08 -42.80
CA HIS A 42 10.56 -17.75 -42.19
C HIS A 42 11.31 -17.73 -40.84
N ILE A 43 11.96 -18.84 -40.46
CA ILE A 43 13.01 -18.81 -39.43
C ILE A 43 14.33 -18.48 -40.14
N GLN A 44 14.41 -17.24 -40.63
CA GLN A 44 15.65 -16.69 -41.15
C GLN A 44 16.43 -16.14 -39.96
N GLN A 45 17.33 -17.00 -39.44
CA GLN A 45 18.62 -16.66 -38.85
C GLN A 45 18.69 -15.25 -38.22
N TYR A 46 18.36 -15.15 -36.94
CA TYR A 46 18.96 -14.11 -36.12
C TYR A 46 20.48 -14.36 -36.10
N PRO A 47 21.32 -13.40 -36.52
CA PRO A 47 22.73 -13.49 -36.22
C PRO A 47 22.88 -13.39 -34.70
N TYR A 48 23.49 -14.41 -34.11
CA TYR A 48 24.04 -14.34 -32.77
C TYR A 48 25.23 -13.38 -32.82
N SER A 49 24.97 -12.08 -32.73
CA SER A 49 25.98 -11.07 -32.40
C SER A 49 26.02 -10.96 -30.88
N SER A 50 27.10 -11.45 -30.29
CA SER A 50 27.45 -11.30 -28.88
C SER A 50 27.86 -9.85 -28.57
N ASP A 51 27.00 -8.88 -28.87
CA ASP A 51 27.17 -7.51 -28.43
C ASP A 51 26.27 -7.29 -27.22
N ASN A 52 26.92 -7.27 -26.06
CA ASN A 52 26.38 -6.81 -24.78
C ASN A 52 25.89 -5.37 -24.92
N HIS A 53 24.71 -5.17 -25.48
CA HIS A 53 23.95 -3.95 -25.23
C HIS A 53 23.21 -4.13 -23.91
N HIS A 54 23.92 -3.80 -22.83
CA HIS A 54 23.27 -3.32 -21.62
C HIS A 54 22.23 -2.29 -22.05
N VAL A 55 20.95 -2.58 -21.77
CA VAL A 55 19.93 -1.55 -21.77
C VAL A 55 20.37 -0.59 -20.68
N GLN A 56 21.02 0.49 -21.10
CA GLN A 56 21.54 1.51 -20.21
C GLN A 56 20.33 2.25 -19.66
N TYR A 57 19.83 1.82 -18.50
CA TYR A 57 18.96 2.63 -17.68
C TYR A 57 19.77 3.89 -17.39
N THR A 58 19.37 5.03 -17.96
CA THR A 58 19.90 6.32 -17.55
C THR A 58 19.57 6.49 -16.07
N SER A 59 20.57 6.21 -15.23
CA SER A 59 20.54 6.43 -13.80
C SER A 59 20.24 7.90 -13.55
N LEU A 60 19.28 8.15 -12.66
CA LEU A 60 19.02 9.50 -12.15
C LEU A 60 20.31 10.04 -11.50
N PRO A 61 20.59 11.35 -11.64
CA PRO A 61 21.79 11.95 -11.10
C PRO A 61 21.81 11.78 -9.57
N GLY A 62 22.69 10.91 -9.08
CA GLY A 62 22.78 10.50 -7.68
C GLY A 62 23.15 9.03 -7.45
N TYR A 63 22.95 8.17 -8.46
CA TYR A 63 23.44 6.79 -8.45
C TYR A 63 24.76 6.73 -9.22
N SER A 64 25.88 6.65 -8.51
CA SER A 64 27.16 6.30 -9.13
C SER A 64 27.11 4.84 -9.56
N ASP A 65 27.54 4.53 -10.79
CA ASP A 65 27.69 3.17 -11.35
C ASP A 65 28.74 2.29 -10.59
N GLU A 66 29.14 2.69 -9.38
CA GLU A 66 30.07 2.00 -8.47
C GLU A 66 29.35 1.35 -7.27
N GLU A 67 28.01 1.30 -7.26
CA GLU A 67 27.29 0.46 -6.29
C GLU A 67 27.63 -1.00 -6.59
N GLU A 68 28.33 -1.63 -5.64
CA GLU A 68 28.56 -3.08 -5.56
C GLU A 68 27.35 -3.81 -6.15
N GLU A 69 27.56 -4.70 -7.12
CA GLU A 69 26.49 -5.52 -7.71
C GLU A 69 25.75 -6.25 -6.58
N GLU A 70 24.73 -5.62 -6.01
CA GLU A 70 23.91 -6.21 -4.96
C GLU A 70 23.33 -7.48 -5.57
N GLN A 71 23.81 -8.62 -5.06
CA GLN A 71 23.51 -9.92 -5.60
C GLN A 71 21.99 -10.11 -5.54
N GLU A 72 21.38 -10.37 -6.69
CA GLU A 72 19.94 -10.57 -6.76
C GLU A 72 19.55 -11.77 -5.88
N LYS A 73 18.60 -11.53 -4.97
CA LYS A 73 18.11 -12.57 -4.06
C LYS A 73 17.35 -13.61 -4.84
N ASP A 74 17.67 -14.87 -4.59
CA ASP A 74 16.87 -15.99 -5.09
C ASP A 74 15.49 -16.03 -4.39
N PHE A 75 14.57 -16.81 -4.96
CA PHE A 75 13.23 -16.97 -4.41
C PHE A 75 13.23 -17.37 -2.93
N ASN A 76 14.12 -18.30 -2.53
CA ASN A 76 14.16 -18.79 -1.15
C ASN A 76 14.63 -17.72 -0.17
N THR A 77 15.63 -16.93 -0.54
CA THR A 77 16.11 -15.81 0.27
C THR A 77 15.01 -14.76 0.42
N LEU A 78 14.36 -14.38 -0.67
CA LEU A 78 13.27 -13.41 -0.64
C LEU A 78 12.09 -13.91 0.21
N PHE A 79 11.66 -15.15 0.02
CA PHE A 79 10.59 -15.77 0.81
C PHE A 79 10.93 -15.80 2.30
N ASN A 80 12.15 -16.18 2.67
CA ASN A 80 12.60 -16.20 4.05
C ASN A 80 12.62 -14.80 4.67
N GLU A 81 13.05 -13.77 3.93
CA GLU A 81 12.99 -12.38 4.42
C GLU A 81 11.56 -11.93 4.73
N TYR A 82 10.60 -12.23 3.85
CA TYR A 82 9.19 -11.90 4.09
C TYR A 82 8.57 -12.73 5.23
N LEU A 83 8.98 -14.01 5.35
CA LEU A 83 8.57 -14.87 6.46
C LEU A 83 9.08 -14.33 7.80
N ILE A 84 10.33 -13.87 7.85
CA ILE A 84 10.96 -13.30 9.05
C ILE A 84 10.37 -11.94 9.42
N THR A 85 10.08 -11.09 8.44
CA THR A 85 9.56 -9.74 8.69
C THR A 85 8.08 -9.71 9.08
N THR A 86 7.28 -10.70 8.65
CA THR A 86 5.84 -10.78 8.97
C THR A 86 5.55 -10.75 10.49
N PRO A 87 6.22 -11.54 11.35
CA PRO A 87 6.10 -11.44 12.81
C PRO A 87 6.33 -10.03 13.36
N PHE A 88 7.25 -9.23 12.80
CA PHE A 88 7.51 -7.87 13.27
C PHE A 88 6.32 -6.92 13.00
N ILE A 89 5.63 -7.09 11.86
CA ILE A 89 4.41 -6.34 11.56
C ILE A 89 3.31 -6.71 12.56
N ILE A 90 3.16 -8.00 12.85
CA ILE A 90 2.16 -8.51 13.80
C ILE A 90 2.48 -8.00 15.21
N ILE A 91 3.75 -8.08 15.64
CA ILE A 91 4.22 -7.56 16.93
C ILE A 91 3.98 -6.04 17.02
N ALA A 92 4.18 -5.29 15.94
CA ALA A 92 3.86 -3.87 15.91
C ALA A 92 2.37 -3.65 16.23
N ILE A 93 1.45 -4.32 15.54
CA ILE A 93 0.00 -4.20 15.83
C ILE A 93 -0.30 -4.55 17.29
N PHE A 94 0.22 -5.68 17.80
CA PHE A 94 0.04 -6.07 19.19
C PHE A 94 0.65 -5.07 20.18
N SER A 95 1.73 -4.39 19.83
CA SER A 95 2.33 -3.36 20.70
C SER A 95 1.43 -2.14 20.86
N PHE A 96 0.69 -1.73 19.81
CA PHE A 96 -0.29 -0.64 19.90
C PHE A 96 -1.57 -1.07 20.63
N ILE A 97 -1.97 -2.34 20.50
CA ILE A 97 -3.01 -2.91 21.37
C ILE A 97 -2.54 -2.84 22.83
N LEU A 98 -1.35 -3.36 23.13
CA LEU A 98 -0.78 -3.38 24.48
C LEU A 98 -0.60 -1.98 25.08
N LEU A 99 -0.29 -0.98 24.24
CA LEU A 99 -0.20 0.42 24.66
C LEU A 99 -1.48 0.86 25.37
N LEU A 100 -2.67 0.49 24.87
CA LEU A 100 -3.95 0.83 25.51
C LEU A 100 -4.14 0.19 26.89
N TYR A 101 -3.54 -0.97 27.14
CA TYR A 101 -3.65 -1.67 28.43
C TYR A 101 -2.65 -1.15 29.46
N VAL A 102 -1.48 -0.68 28.99
CA VAL A 102 -0.40 -0.21 29.87
C VAL A 102 -0.51 1.29 30.16
N TRP A 103 -1.16 2.05 29.27
CA TRP A 103 -1.29 3.49 29.44
C TRP A 103 -2.29 3.81 30.56
N PRO A 104 -1.86 4.43 31.68
CA PRO A 104 -2.76 4.79 32.75
C PRO A 104 -3.59 5.98 32.30
N ILE A 105 -4.81 5.72 31.83
CA ILE A 105 -5.69 6.79 31.42
C ILE A 105 -6.43 7.29 32.66
N LYS A 106 -6.07 8.50 33.11
CA LYS A 106 -6.76 9.16 34.22
C LYS A 106 -8.14 9.58 33.76
N SER A 107 -9.19 8.96 34.30
CA SER A 107 -10.51 9.58 34.34
C SER A 107 -10.38 10.91 35.09
N ASN A 108 -10.94 11.98 34.50
CA ASN A 108 -11.03 13.31 35.11
C ASN A 108 -12.21 13.42 36.08
N ASP A 109 -12.84 12.31 36.46
CA ASP A 109 -13.85 12.33 37.50
C ASP A 109 -13.21 12.77 38.81
N ASN A 110 -13.55 14.00 39.23
CA ASN A 110 -13.18 14.61 40.50
C ASN A 110 -13.86 13.91 41.70
N ASP A 111 -14.13 12.60 41.62
CA ASP A 111 -14.71 11.84 42.71
C ASP A 111 -13.58 11.33 43.62
N ASP A 112 -13.01 12.26 44.37
CA ASP A 112 -11.94 12.08 45.36
C ASP A 112 -12.28 11.13 46.54
N ASN A 113 -13.36 10.34 46.46
CA ASN A 113 -13.89 9.62 47.62
C ASN A 113 -13.91 8.09 47.54
N ASP A 114 -13.51 7.45 46.43
CA ASP A 114 -13.31 5.99 46.46
C ASP A 114 -11.91 5.62 45.97
N GLY A 115 -11.08 5.21 46.92
CA GLY A 115 -9.69 4.75 46.72
C GLY A 115 -9.54 3.46 45.89
N SER A 116 -10.51 3.12 45.05
CA SER A 116 -10.35 2.12 43.99
C SER A 116 -10.18 2.84 42.66
N GLY A 117 -8.95 3.20 42.35
CA GLY A 117 -8.54 3.52 40.98
C GLY A 117 -8.66 2.28 40.10
N ASN A 118 -9.88 1.86 39.80
CA ASN A 118 -10.15 0.85 38.79
C ASN A 118 -9.88 1.51 37.44
N THR A 119 -8.71 1.24 36.87
CA THR A 119 -8.46 1.37 35.43
C THR A 119 -9.51 0.52 34.71
N ILE A 120 -10.60 1.13 34.28
CA ILE A 120 -11.60 0.44 33.46
C ILE A 120 -10.99 0.29 32.08
N ILE A 121 -10.55 -0.93 31.77
CA ILE A 121 -10.13 -1.32 30.43
C ILE A 121 -11.41 -1.46 29.61
N ILE A 122 -11.77 -0.45 28.83
CA ILE A 122 -12.92 -0.52 27.95
C ILE A 122 -12.47 -1.10 26.61
N GLU A 123 -12.77 -2.38 26.41
CA GLU A 123 -12.51 -3.07 25.15
C GLU A 123 -13.57 -2.68 24.10
N HIS A 124 -13.14 -2.08 22.98
CA HIS A 124 -14.02 -1.69 21.88
C HIS A 124 -13.79 -2.53 20.62
N TRP A 125 -13.80 -3.86 20.75
CA TRP A 125 -13.62 -4.77 19.62
C TRP A 125 -14.62 -4.55 18.47
N ASN A 126 -15.85 -4.11 18.79
CA ASN A 126 -16.83 -3.75 17.77
C ASN A 126 -16.35 -2.57 16.89
N ILE A 127 -15.73 -1.56 17.52
CA ILE A 127 -15.16 -0.40 16.82
C ILE A 127 -13.92 -0.78 16.02
N PHE A 128 -13.09 -1.68 16.56
CA PHE A 128 -11.97 -2.27 15.83
C PHE A 128 -12.44 -2.97 14.54
N LEU A 129 -13.49 -3.81 14.63
CA LEU A 129 -14.09 -4.48 13.47
C LEU A 129 -14.73 -3.47 12.49
N LEU A 130 -15.28 -2.37 13.00
CA LEU A 130 -15.78 -1.27 12.17
C LEU A 130 -14.64 -0.58 11.40
N GLY A 131 -13.45 -0.44 12.00
CA GLY A 131 -12.25 0.04 11.31
C GLY A 131 -11.84 -0.88 10.16
N ILE A 132 -11.84 -2.19 10.39
CA ILE A 132 -11.55 -3.21 9.36
C ILE A 132 -12.55 -3.12 8.20
N SER A 133 -13.84 -2.98 8.51
CA SER A 133 -14.89 -2.91 7.49
C SER A 133 -14.80 -1.61 6.68
N GLY A 134 -14.46 -0.48 7.32
CA GLY A 134 -14.21 0.81 6.67
C GLY A 134 -13.07 0.74 5.66
N TRP A 135 -11.91 0.23 6.06
CA TRP A 135 -10.78 0.05 5.14
C TRP A 135 -11.15 -0.88 3.97
N SER A 136 -11.80 -2.01 4.27
CA SER A 136 -12.20 -2.99 3.25
C SER A 136 -13.17 -2.40 2.21
N LEU A 137 -14.14 -1.60 2.67
CA LEU A 137 -15.09 -0.92 1.79
C LEU A 137 -14.36 0.04 0.83
N VAL A 138 -13.46 0.86 1.34
CA VAL A 138 -12.72 1.83 0.50
C VAL A 138 -11.77 1.12 -0.46
N PHE A 139 -11.14 0.03 -0.01
CA PHE A 139 -10.31 -0.81 -0.85
C PHE A 139 -11.09 -1.38 -2.05
N LEU A 140 -12.33 -1.84 -1.84
CA LEU A 140 -13.20 -2.31 -2.92
C LEU A 140 -13.58 -1.20 -3.91
N LEU A 141 -13.70 0.05 -3.45
CA LEU A 141 -14.03 1.21 -4.29
C LEU A 141 -12.84 1.71 -5.14
N ARG A 142 -11.60 1.36 -4.76
CA ARG A 142 -10.38 1.82 -5.46
C ARG A 142 -10.37 1.48 -6.95
N ARG A 143 -10.67 0.22 -7.33
CA ARG A 143 -10.68 -0.22 -8.73
C ARG A 143 -11.83 0.41 -9.55
N PRO A 144 -13.08 0.44 -9.06
CA PRO A 144 -14.15 1.21 -9.68
C PRO A 144 -13.78 2.67 -9.94
N SER A 145 -13.13 3.35 -8.97
CA SER A 145 -12.68 4.74 -9.13
C SER A 145 -11.68 4.90 -10.27
N PHE A 146 -10.67 4.01 -10.35
CA PHE A 146 -9.72 4.03 -11.46
C PHE A 146 -10.40 3.77 -12.81
N PHE A 147 -11.33 2.81 -12.87
CA PHE A 147 -12.08 2.50 -14.08
C PHE A 147 -12.92 3.70 -14.56
N LEU A 148 -13.61 4.36 -13.63
CA LEU A 148 -14.40 5.57 -13.91
C LEU A 148 -13.51 6.68 -14.50
N LEU A 149 -12.38 6.99 -13.88
CA LEU A 149 -11.47 8.03 -14.34
C LEU A 149 -10.83 7.70 -15.70
N SER A 150 -10.36 6.46 -15.86
CA SER A 150 -9.60 6.04 -17.04
C SER A 150 -10.48 5.79 -18.26
N LYS A 151 -11.66 5.17 -18.10
CA LYS A 151 -12.53 4.78 -19.22
C LYS A 151 -13.65 5.77 -19.49
N LEU A 152 -14.30 6.30 -18.45
CA LEU A 152 -15.48 7.15 -18.62
C LEU A 152 -15.08 8.61 -18.82
N ILE A 153 -14.14 9.13 -18.03
CA ILE A 153 -13.64 10.51 -18.17
C ILE A 153 -12.51 10.61 -19.21
N LYS A 154 -11.95 9.48 -19.66
CA LYS A 154 -10.87 9.39 -20.68
C LYS A 154 -9.62 10.19 -20.31
N VAL A 155 -9.32 10.27 -19.01
CA VAL A 155 -8.09 10.90 -18.52
C VAL A 155 -6.89 10.02 -18.89
N LYS A 156 -5.75 10.65 -19.23
CA LYS A 156 -4.48 9.94 -19.51
C LYS A 156 -4.17 9.01 -18.34
N VAL A 157 -3.78 7.76 -18.63
CA VAL A 157 -3.64 6.70 -17.61
C VAL A 157 -2.72 7.10 -16.44
N SER A 158 -1.60 7.76 -16.72
CA SER A 158 -0.69 8.28 -15.67
C SER A 158 -1.38 9.28 -14.74
N THR A 159 -2.19 10.18 -15.29
CA THR A 159 -2.93 11.18 -14.52
C THR A 159 -4.11 10.55 -13.79
N SER A 160 -4.75 9.53 -14.38
CA SER A 160 -5.79 8.73 -13.74
C SER A 160 -5.27 8.00 -12.52
N GLY A 161 -4.04 7.48 -12.56
CA GLY A 161 -3.37 6.87 -11.40
C GLY A 161 -3.23 7.85 -10.23
N ILE A 162 -2.58 9.01 -10.47
CA ILE A 162 -2.41 10.08 -9.46
C ILE A 162 -3.77 10.50 -8.88
N LEU A 163 -4.74 10.78 -9.74
CA LEU A 163 -6.06 11.25 -9.31
C LEU A 163 -6.82 10.16 -8.53
N THR A 164 -6.66 8.89 -8.89
CA THR A 164 -7.23 7.77 -8.13
C THR A 164 -6.62 7.71 -6.73
N LEU A 165 -5.30 7.81 -6.60
CA LEU A 165 -4.63 7.78 -5.29
C LEU A 165 -5.06 8.95 -4.39
N LEU A 166 -5.19 10.16 -4.95
CA LEU A 166 -5.77 11.28 -4.24
C LEU A 166 -7.21 10.99 -3.81
N LEU A 167 -8.07 10.59 -4.75
CA LEU A 167 -9.49 10.34 -4.48
C LEU A 167 -9.70 9.24 -3.43
N VAL A 168 -8.87 8.20 -3.44
CA VAL A 168 -8.88 7.13 -2.44
C VAL A 168 -8.57 7.70 -1.06
N GLY A 169 -7.53 8.51 -0.90
CA GLY A 169 -7.23 9.15 0.39
C GLY A 169 -8.39 9.97 0.92
N PHE A 170 -9.07 10.73 0.05
CA PHE A 170 -10.31 11.44 0.43
C PHE A 170 -11.44 10.49 0.83
N THR A 171 -11.65 9.43 0.05
CA THR A 171 -12.70 8.45 0.33
C THR A 171 -12.46 7.74 1.66
N GLU A 172 -11.19 7.42 1.98
CA GLU A 172 -10.80 6.84 3.26
C GLU A 172 -11.19 7.72 4.44
N GLU A 173 -10.89 9.02 4.38
CA GLU A 173 -11.22 9.93 5.47
C GLU A 173 -12.72 10.22 5.61
N ILE A 174 -13.46 10.27 4.50
CA ILE A 174 -14.92 10.43 4.55
C ILE A 174 -15.58 9.21 5.18
N VAL A 175 -15.19 7.99 4.78
CA VAL A 175 -15.71 6.77 5.39
C VAL A 175 -15.34 6.70 6.88
N ARG A 176 -14.12 7.12 7.24
CA ARG A 176 -13.69 7.20 8.63
C ARG A 176 -14.54 8.18 9.44
N LEU A 177 -14.82 9.37 8.91
CA LEU A 177 -15.71 10.34 9.55
C LEU A 177 -17.11 9.75 9.80
N ILE A 178 -17.67 9.03 8.81
CA ILE A 178 -18.98 8.38 8.94
C ILE A 178 -18.97 7.33 10.06
N TRP A 179 -17.92 6.51 10.13
CA TRP A 179 -17.77 5.50 11.19
C TRP A 179 -17.53 6.09 12.58
N LEU A 180 -16.76 7.17 12.68
CA LEU A 180 -16.60 7.89 13.95
C LEU A 180 -17.92 8.51 14.41
N TYR A 181 -18.67 9.13 13.50
CA TYR A 181 -19.98 9.70 13.82
C TYR A 181 -20.95 8.62 14.31
N TYR A 182 -21.04 7.49 13.60
CA TYR A 182 -21.90 6.38 14.00
C TYR A 182 -21.49 5.76 15.34
N ALA A 183 -20.19 5.56 15.56
CA ALA A 183 -19.67 5.01 16.81
C ALA A 183 -19.90 5.95 18.01
N HIS A 184 -19.78 7.26 17.80
CA HIS A 184 -20.05 8.26 18.82
C HIS A 184 -21.55 8.34 19.16
N GLU A 185 -22.44 8.27 18.16
CA GLU A 185 -23.88 8.25 18.38
C GLU A 185 -24.33 7.03 19.20
N ASP A 186 -23.80 5.82 18.91
CA ASP A 186 -24.09 4.60 19.68
C ASP A 186 -23.54 4.67 21.13
N ALA A 187 -22.42 5.37 21.31
CA ALA A 187 -21.74 5.56 22.59
C ALA A 187 -22.35 6.67 23.48
N SER A 188 -23.23 7.52 22.93
CA SER A 188 -23.65 8.82 23.48
C SER A 188 -24.56 8.76 24.71
N THR A 189 -24.08 8.15 25.81
CA THR A 189 -24.69 8.31 27.14
C THR A 189 -23.97 9.35 28.02
N GLY A 190 -22.91 10.00 27.52
CA GLY A 190 -22.21 11.10 28.19
C GLY A 190 -21.19 11.80 27.29
N ASN A 191 -20.91 13.08 27.56
CA ASN A 191 -19.86 13.86 26.88
C ASN A 191 -18.49 13.53 27.49
N ASP A 192 -18.03 12.29 27.35
CA ASP A 192 -16.70 11.90 27.84
C ASP A 192 -15.68 11.94 26.70
N ILE A 193 -14.82 12.96 26.74
CA ILE A 193 -13.72 13.14 25.77
C ILE A 193 -12.77 11.92 25.73
N TYR A 194 -12.72 11.15 26.82
CA TYR A 194 -11.95 9.93 26.90
C TYR A 194 -12.55 8.82 26.04
N GLN A 195 -13.87 8.69 26.03
CA GLN A 195 -14.57 7.70 25.22
C GLN A 195 -14.35 7.98 23.73
N ASP A 196 -14.35 9.26 23.33
CA ASP A 196 -14.07 9.68 21.96
C ASP A 196 -12.64 9.32 21.52
N PHE A 197 -11.67 9.50 22.42
CA PHE A 197 -10.29 9.06 22.18
C PHE A 197 -10.21 7.55 21.94
N LEU A 198 -10.83 6.75 22.82
CA LEU A 198 -10.80 5.29 22.70
C LEU A 198 -11.47 4.80 21.41
N ILE A 199 -12.64 5.37 21.07
CA ILE A 199 -13.33 5.06 19.81
C ILE A 199 -12.41 5.36 18.63
N ALA A 200 -11.79 6.54 18.60
CA ALA A 200 -10.88 6.94 17.54
C ALA A 200 -9.66 6.03 17.43
N TYR A 201 -9.04 5.69 18.57
CA TYR A 201 -7.87 4.85 18.61
C TYR A 201 -8.17 3.42 18.11
N TRP A 202 -9.23 2.80 18.63
CA TRP A 202 -9.64 1.45 18.22
C TRP A 202 -10.05 1.40 16.75
N LEU A 203 -10.76 2.41 16.24
CA LEU A 203 -11.13 2.50 14.83
C LEU A 203 -9.88 2.58 13.93
N GLY A 204 -8.95 3.49 14.26
CA GLY A 204 -7.71 3.67 13.51
C GLY A 204 -6.81 2.43 13.54
N LEU A 205 -6.75 1.75 14.67
CA LEU A 205 -6.00 0.50 14.82
C LEU A 205 -6.62 -0.64 13.99
N GLY A 206 -7.95 -0.75 13.95
CA GLY A 206 -8.67 -1.68 13.09
C GLY A 206 -8.39 -1.43 11.61
N TRP A 207 -8.42 -0.15 11.20
CA TRP A 207 -8.09 0.29 9.85
C TRP A 207 -6.66 -0.13 9.45
N ALA A 208 -5.68 0.19 10.29
CA ALA A 208 -4.29 -0.15 10.05
C ALA A 208 -4.05 -1.68 10.04
N THR A 209 -4.76 -2.43 10.88
CA THR A 209 -4.66 -3.90 10.92
C THR A 209 -5.15 -4.52 9.63
N ALA A 210 -6.29 -4.08 9.08
CA ALA A 210 -6.81 -4.57 7.82
C ALA A 210 -5.81 -4.32 6.67
N GLU A 211 -5.25 -3.11 6.61
CA GLU A 211 -4.25 -2.77 5.61
C GLU A 211 -2.96 -3.60 5.77
N ALA A 212 -2.49 -3.81 7.00
CA ALA A 212 -1.30 -4.60 7.28
C ALA A 212 -1.48 -6.07 6.89
N ILE A 213 -2.63 -6.67 7.18
CA ILE A 213 -2.96 -8.04 6.75
C ILE A 213 -2.97 -8.14 5.23
N TYR A 214 -3.63 -7.19 4.56
CA TYR A 214 -3.64 -7.15 3.10
C TYR A 214 -2.23 -7.05 2.51
N PHE A 215 -1.39 -6.18 3.08
CA PHE A 215 0.01 -6.03 2.67
C PHE A 215 0.81 -7.32 2.82
N ILE A 216 0.66 -8.04 3.95
CA ILE A 216 1.31 -9.34 4.16
C ILE A 216 0.90 -10.32 3.04
N ILE A 217 -0.40 -10.42 2.77
CA ILE A 217 -0.94 -11.30 1.71
C ILE A 217 -0.36 -10.89 0.34
N GLN A 218 -0.37 -9.60 0.02
CA GLN A 218 0.19 -9.09 -1.24
C GLN A 218 1.67 -9.43 -1.41
N ASN A 219 2.48 -9.29 -0.35
CA ASN A 219 3.90 -9.60 -0.42
C ASN A 219 4.15 -11.07 -0.75
N PHE A 220 3.43 -11.99 -0.10
CA PHE A 220 3.58 -13.42 -0.41
C PHE A 220 3.11 -13.77 -1.82
N ILE A 221 2.09 -13.08 -2.34
CA ILE A 221 1.68 -13.21 -3.76
C ILE A 221 2.79 -12.68 -4.68
N ALA A 222 3.37 -11.53 -4.37
CA ALA A 222 4.44 -10.93 -5.18
C ALA A 222 5.70 -11.82 -5.20
N VAL A 223 6.10 -12.38 -4.06
CA VAL A 223 7.22 -13.32 -3.96
C VAL A 223 6.97 -14.58 -4.77
N ARG A 224 5.72 -15.09 -4.79
CA ARG A 224 5.35 -16.26 -5.60
C ARG A 224 5.67 -16.05 -7.07
N TRP A 225 5.53 -14.82 -7.59
CA TRP A 225 5.87 -14.55 -8.97
C TRP A 225 7.30 -15.03 -9.26
N TYR A 226 8.27 -14.74 -8.39
CA TYR A 226 9.70 -15.08 -8.51
C TYR A 226 10.05 -16.57 -8.40
N LYS A 227 9.11 -17.45 -8.04
CA LYS A 227 9.34 -18.91 -7.97
C LYS A 227 9.50 -19.55 -9.36
N GLU A 228 8.80 -19.03 -10.36
CA GLU A 228 8.67 -19.64 -11.70
C GLU A 228 9.54 -18.91 -12.73
N GLU A 229 10.84 -18.77 -12.44
CA GLU A 229 11.81 -18.16 -13.37
C GLU A 229 11.96 -18.93 -14.70
N ASN A 230 11.49 -20.19 -14.75
CA ASN A 230 11.62 -21.09 -15.90
C ASN A 230 10.33 -21.36 -16.70
N GLY A 231 9.21 -20.65 -16.47
CA GLY A 231 7.93 -21.02 -17.08
C GLY A 231 7.09 -19.87 -17.60
N LEU A 232 7.23 -19.54 -18.90
CA LEU A 232 6.23 -19.17 -19.94
C LEU A 232 4.89 -18.44 -19.62
N ASN A 233 4.60 -18.02 -18.40
CA ASN A 233 3.38 -17.31 -18.03
C ASN A 233 3.60 -15.80 -18.13
N GLY A 234 3.34 -15.24 -19.31
CA GLY A 234 3.50 -13.81 -19.59
C GLY A 234 2.72 -12.88 -18.64
N GLN A 235 1.68 -13.37 -17.97
CA GLN A 235 0.92 -12.60 -16.96
C GLN A 235 1.75 -12.24 -15.73
N TYR A 236 2.54 -13.17 -15.18
CA TYR A 236 3.37 -12.87 -14.02
C TYR A 236 4.56 -11.98 -14.35
N LEU A 237 5.03 -12.00 -15.60
CA LEU A 237 6.09 -11.10 -16.05
C LEU A 237 5.59 -9.65 -16.08
N GLU A 238 4.39 -9.40 -16.59
CA GLU A 238 3.78 -8.07 -16.60
C GLU A 238 3.58 -7.53 -15.17
N GLU A 239 2.99 -8.33 -14.27
CA GLU A 239 2.78 -7.94 -12.86
C GLU A 239 4.10 -7.66 -12.12
N ARG A 240 5.16 -8.43 -12.39
CA ARG A 240 6.49 -8.15 -11.85
C ARG A 240 7.02 -6.82 -12.38
N LEU A 241 7.03 -6.61 -13.70
CA LEU A 241 7.57 -5.39 -14.30
C LEU A 241 6.86 -4.12 -13.80
N GLU A 242 5.53 -4.19 -13.60
CA GLU A 242 4.76 -3.09 -12.99
C GLU A 242 5.21 -2.80 -11.55
N LEU A 243 5.45 -3.85 -10.75
CA LEU A 243 5.95 -3.68 -9.38
C LEU A 243 7.36 -3.07 -9.37
N GLU A 244 8.23 -3.49 -10.27
CA GLU A 244 9.60 -2.98 -10.39
C GLU A 244 9.62 -1.53 -10.86
N GLU A 245 8.69 -1.12 -11.73
CA GLU A 245 8.50 0.27 -12.11
C GLU A 245 8.10 1.14 -10.91
N ILE A 246 7.19 0.66 -10.07
CA ILE A 246 6.74 1.39 -8.86
C ILE A 246 7.88 1.48 -7.82
N LEU A 247 8.63 0.40 -7.61
CA LEU A 247 9.74 0.37 -6.67
C LEU A 247 10.99 1.10 -7.20
N GLY A 248 11.06 1.33 -8.51
CA GLY A 248 12.23 1.86 -9.22
C GLY A 248 13.37 0.85 -9.36
N ARG A 249 13.20 -0.39 -8.87
CA ARG A 249 14.20 -1.46 -8.88
C ARG A 249 13.55 -2.83 -8.66
N PRO A 250 14.19 -3.95 -9.05
CA PRO A 250 13.65 -5.27 -8.84
C PRO A 250 13.40 -5.59 -7.36
N LEU A 251 12.33 -6.32 -7.07
CA LEU A 251 11.96 -6.72 -5.71
C LEU A 251 13.09 -7.52 -5.03
N THR A 252 13.86 -8.27 -5.81
CA THR A 252 15.04 -9.04 -5.37
C THR A 252 16.14 -8.16 -4.77
N LYS A 253 16.17 -6.86 -5.07
CA LYS A 253 17.10 -5.86 -4.50
C LYS A 253 16.45 -5.01 -3.40
N VAL A 254 15.18 -5.23 -3.10
CA VAL A 254 14.49 -4.51 -2.02
C VAL A 254 14.60 -5.33 -0.74
N SER A 255 14.92 -4.66 0.36
CA SER A 255 14.88 -5.27 1.69
C SER A 255 13.44 -5.35 2.18
N ALA A 256 12.98 -6.53 2.62
CA ALA A 256 11.64 -6.69 3.20
C ALA A 256 11.41 -5.82 4.46
N TRP A 257 12.48 -5.37 5.13
CA TRP A 257 12.43 -4.47 6.28
C TRP A 257 11.78 -3.12 5.98
N TRP A 258 11.89 -2.64 4.74
CA TRP A 258 11.18 -1.42 4.32
C TRP A 258 9.67 -1.60 4.42
N GLY A 259 9.17 -2.81 4.16
CA GLY A 259 7.76 -3.17 4.37
C GLY A 259 7.34 -3.03 5.82
N VAL A 260 8.18 -3.44 6.78
CA VAL A 260 7.89 -3.30 8.22
C VAL A 260 7.80 -1.84 8.62
N MET A 261 8.79 -1.02 8.25
CA MET A 261 8.79 0.42 8.51
C MET A 261 7.55 1.08 7.92
N TRP A 262 7.17 0.68 6.71
CA TRP A 262 6.00 1.21 6.03
C TRP A 262 4.71 0.91 6.80
N ARG A 263 4.53 -0.32 7.28
CA ARG A 263 3.35 -0.68 8.07
C ARG A 263 3.29 0.04 9.41
N VAL A 264 4.42 0.20 10.09
CA VAL A 264 4.48 1.00 11.33
C VAL A 264 4.07 2.46 11.07
N SER A 265 4.53 3.04 9.96
CA SER A 265 4.15 4.39 9.55
C SER A 265 2.64 4.53 9.34
N TRP A 266 2.01 3.56 8.68
CA TRP A 266 0.56 3.59 8.46
C TRP A 266 -0.25 3.36 9.74
N ILE A 267 0.24 2.56 10.68
CA ILE A 267 -0.39 2.44 12.01
C ILE A 267 -0.44 3.81 12.70
N PHE A 268 0.68 4.55 12.70
CA PHE A 268 0.72 5.91 13.22
C PHE A 268 -0.26 6.84 12.49
N ALA A 269 -0.26 6.81 11.16
CA ALA A 269 -1.13 7.67 10.35
C ALA A 269 -2.62 7.42 10.63
N HIS A 270 -3.07 6.16 10.58
CA HIS A 270 -4.49 5.84 10.73
C HIS A 270 -5.02 6.12 12.13
N ILE A 271 -4.23 5.83 13.17
CA ILE A 271 -4.61 6.20 14.54
C ILE A 271 -4.62 7.72 14.69
N GLY A 272 -3.58 8.41 14.21
CA GLY A 272 -3.47 9.87 14.27
C GLY A 272 -4.65 10.58 13.59
N PHE A 273 -4.95 10.23 12.33
CA PHE A 273 -6.07 10.82 11.61
C PHE A 273 -7.43 10.48 12.22
N SER A 274 -7.61 9.28 12.75
CA SER A 274 -8.84 8.94 13.50
C SER A 274 -9.01 9.86 14.69
N CYS A 275 -7.94 10.13 15.45
CA CYS A 275 -7.97 11.07 16.57
C CYS A 275 -8.27 12.50 16.11
N TRP A 276 -7.66 12.97 15.02
CA TRP A 276 -7.91 14.31 14.50
C TRP A 276 -9.39 14.50 14.15
N ILE A 277 -9.97 13.56 13.41
CA ILE A 277 -11.36 13.64 12.96
C ILE A 277 -12.34 13.50 14.12
N ALA A 278 -12.06 12.62 15.09
CA ALA A 278 -12.89 12.45 16.27
C ALA A 278 -12.89 13.70 17.15
N PHE A 279 -11.73 14.34 17.34
CA PHE A 279 -11.62 15.57 18.12
C PHE A 279 -12.36 16.74 17.46
N TYR A 280 -12.21 16.90 16.15
CA TYR A 280 -12.92 17.92 15.39
C TYR A 280 -13.17 17.48 13.96
N SER A 281 -14.44 17.28 13.59
CA SER A 281 -14.83 16.72 12.29
C SER A 281 -14.33 17.50 11.08
N VAL A 282 -14.11 18.82 11.21
CA VAL A 282 -13.51 19.65 10.15
C VAL A 282 -12.07 19.25 9.82
N LEU A 283 -11.36 18.57 10.74
CA LEU A 283 -10.01 18.04 10.47
C LEU A 283 -10.01 16.88 9.45
N VAL A 284 -11.19 16.41 9.01
CA VAL A 284 -11.31 15.48 7.87
C VAL A 284 -10.70 16.05 6.59
N TYR A 285 -10.79 17.36 6.35
CA TYR A 285 -10.25 17.99 5.14
C TYR A 285 -8.71 17.97 5.08
N PRO A 286 -7.98 18.45 6.10
CA PRO A 286 -6.52 18.32 6.12
C PRO A 286 -6.07 16.86 6.20
N ALA A 287 -6.77 15.99 6.94
CA ALA A 287 -6.47 14.55 6.95
C ALA A 287 -6.57 13.95 5.53
N ALA A 288 -7.65 14.25 4.81
CA ALA A 288 -7.90 13.74 3.46
C ALA A 288 -6.85 14.21 2.47
N MET A 289 -6.49 15.49 2.53
CA MET A 289 -5.45 16.06 1.69
C MET A 289 -4.10 15.39 1.96
N ILE A 290 -3.68 15.30 3.23
CA ILE A 290 -2.38 14.73 3.55
C ILE A 290 -2.33 13.23 3.25
N HIS A 291 -3.40 12.49 3.55
CA HIS A 291 -3.48 11.06 3.27
C HIS A 291 -3.44 10.78 1.75
N GLY A 292 -4.21 11.52 0.95
CA GLY A 292 -4.15 11.45 -0.50
C GLY A 292 -2.74 11.77 -1.03
N LEU A 293 -2.11 12.83 -0.53
CA LEU A 293 -0.74 13.19 -0.91
C LEU A 293 0.27 12.11 -0.54
N LEU A 294 0.14 11.49 0.65
CA LEU A 294 0.97 10.36 1.05
C LEU A 294 0.84 9.21 0.05
N HIS A 295 -0.37 8.83 -0.36
CA HIS A 295 -0.53 7.80 -1.40
C HIS A 295 0.18 8.18 -2.71
N VAL A 296 0.09 9.44 -3.15
CA VAL A 296 0.78 9.90 -4.37
C VAL A 296 2.30 9.87 -4.20
N ILE A 297 2.82 10.36 -3.07
CA ILE A 297 4.25 10.33 -2.76
C ILE A 297 4.75 8.89 -2.80
N TRP A 298 4.03 7.95 -2.20
CA TRP A 298 4.40 6.54 -2.26
C TRP A 298 4.31 5.95 -3.67
N GLY A 299 3.29 6.31 -4.45
CA GLY A 299 3.14 5.80 -5.82
C GLY A 299 4.17 6.34 -6.83
N TYR A 300 4.73 7.54 -6.59
CA TYR A 300 5.52 8.26 -7.60
C TYR A 300 6.89 8.77 -7.13
N CYS A 301 7.09 9.00 -5.85
CA CYS A 301 8.36 9.51 -5.31
C CYS A 301 9.33 8.37 -4.95
N LEU A 302 8.85 7.14 -4.76
CA LEU A 302 9.69 5.95 -4.54
C LEU A 302 10.81 5.77 -5.58
N PRO A 303 10.52 5.76 -6.90
CA PRO A 303 11.57 5.56 -7.91
C PRO A 303 12.51 6.76 -8.04
N VAL A 304 12.13 7.94 -7.53
CA VAL A 304 12.91 9.18 -7.67
C VAL A 304 13.88 9.38 -6.51
N PHE A 305 13.41 9.19 -5.27
CA PHE A 305 14.19 9.49 -4.07
C PHE A 305 14.72 8.24 -3.35
N GLY A 306 14.33 7.06 -3.82
CA GLY A 306 14.67 5.79 -3.22
C GLY A 306 13.79 5.41 -2.03
N ILE A 307 13.65 4.10 -1.82
CA ILE A 307 12.84 3.50 -0.76
C ILE A 307 13.25 3.99 0.65
N PRO A 308 14.56 4.06 1.01
CA PRO A 308 14.95 4.50 2.35
C PRO A 308 14.47 5.92 2.68
N THR A 309 14.76 6.88 1.79
CA THR A 309 14.42 8.30 1.98
C THR A 309 12.91 8.49 2.16
N VAL A 310 12.11 7.91 1.26
CA VAL A 310 10.64 8.01 1.33
C VAL A 310 10.10 7.34 2.59
N SER A 311 10.66 6.20 3.00
CA SER A 311 10.27 5.47 4.21
C SER A 311 10.54 6.29 5.48
N TYR A 312 11.74 6.88 5.62
CA TYR A 312 12.08 7.68 6.80
C TYR A 312 11.27 8.97 6.90
N VAL A 313 11.11 9.70 5.78
CA VAL A 313 10.31 10.93 5.76
C VAL A 313 8.85 10.62 6.12
N THR A 314 8.29 9.54 5.56
CA THR A 314 6.93 9.10 5.90
C THR A 314 6.81 8.71 7.37
N LEU A 315 7.78 7.95 7.90
CA LEU A 315 7.77 7.53 9.30
C LEU A 315 7.75 8.74 10.24
N ILE A 316 8.61 9.73 10.00
CA ILE A 316 8.66 10.97 10.80
C ILE A 316 7.34 11.73 10.71
N LEU A 317 6.80 11.90 9.49
CA LEU A 317 5.56 12.63 9.27
C LEU A 317 4.37 11.95 9.97
N THR A 318 4.23 10.63 9.78
CA THR A 318 3.13 9.86 10.36
C THR A 318 3.25 9.73 11.87
N PHE A 319 4.47 9.62 12.40
CA PHE A 319 4.71 9.70 13.84
C PHE A 319 4.28 11.05 14.42
N ALA A 320 4.60 12.17 13.74
CA ALA A 320 4.12 13.48 14.16
C ALA A 320 2.58 13.58 14.13
N MET A 321 1.91 13.00 13.13
CA MET A 321 0.44 12.95 13.08
C MET A 321 -0.15 12.19 14.27
N PHE A 322 0.43 11.04 14.59
CA PHE A 322 0.05 10.24 15.74
C PHE A 322 0.20 11.04 17.04
N LEU A 323 1.35 11.68 17.26
CA LEU A 323 1.59 12.50 18.44
C LEU A 323 0.62 13.68 18.54
N ILE A 324 0.34 14.39 17.43
CA ILE A 324 -0.67 15.45 17.42
C ILE A 324 -2.04 14.88 17.81
N GLY A 325 -2.40 13.70 17.30
CA GLY A 325 -3.64 13.01 17.67
C GLY A 325 -3.72 12.72 19.17
N LEU A 326 -2.64 12.22 19.78
CA LEU A 326 -2.56 12.01 21.22
C LEU A 326 -2.66 13.33 22.02
N ALA A 327 -2.00 14.39 21.55
CA ALA A 327 -1.98 15.69 22.21
C ALA A 327 -3.36 16.38 22.20
N LEU A 328 -4.14 16.23 21.13
CA LEU A 328 -5.52 16.75 21.05
C LEU A 328 -6.40 16.23 22.18
N PHE A 329 -6.20 14.97 22.60
CA PHE A 329 -6.93 14.34 23.70
C PHE A 329 -6.19 14.42 25.05
N GLY A 330 -5.14 15.24 25.16
CA GLY A 330 -4.37 15.43 26.38
C GLY A 330 -3.62 14.18 26.87
N GLN A 331 -3.40 13.20 25.99
CA GLN A 331 -2.70 11.95 26.35
C GLN A 331 -1.19 12.18 26.49
N ILE A 332 -0.66 13.20 25.83
CA ILE A 332 0.74 13.65 25.94
C ILE A 332 0.77 15.19 26.08
N VAL A 333 1.82 15.69 26.73
CA VAL A 333 1.99 17.10 27.18
C VAL A 333 2.30 18.05 26.03
#